data_AF-A0A9C9TGJ7-F1
#
_entry.id   AF-A0A9C9TGJ7-F1
#
_cell.length_a   1.000
_cell.length_b   1.000
_cell.length_c   1.000
_cell.angle_alpha   90.00
_cell.angle_beta   90.00
_cell.angle_gamma   90.00
#
_symmetry.space_group_name_H-M   'P 1'
#
loop_
_entity.id
_entity.type
_entity.pdbx_description
1 polymer ?
#
loop_
_entity_poly.entity_id
_entity_poly.type
_entity_poly.pdbx_seq_one_letter_code
_entity_poly.pdbx_strand_id
1 'polypeptide(L)'
;MTDSPPSEDYDTDAVVDLIHEVFPRSTVEVLQRLTGVPLRSVTRWVKGESRMPPTLVGKLREQAKLRREFSAEIQNLVAEYADDGAMRAVLRSALLEAANADAILEAEEL
;
A
#
# COMPACT_ATOMS: atom_id res chain seq x y z
N MET A 1 -43.03 -2.36 -0.15
CA MET A 1 -41.97 -1.76 -0.98
C MET A 1 -40.72 -1.77 -0.11
N THR A 2 -39.68 -2.48 -0.56
CA THR A 2 -38.44 -2.66 0.20
C THR A 2 -37.69 -1.34 0.29
N ASP A 3 -37.52 -0.87 1.52
CA ASP A 3 -36.71 0.26 1.92
C ASP A 3 -35.24 -0.17 1.85
N SER A 4 -34.61 0.01 0.69
CA SER A 4 -33.17 -0.19 0.57
C SER A 4 -32.48 1.01 1.20
N PRO A 5 -31.58 0.83 2.19
CA PRO A 5 -30.85 1.94 2.78
C PRO A 5 -30.01 2.63 1.67
N PRO A 6 -29.76 3.94 1.77
CA PRO A 6 -28.91 4.63 0.83
C PRO A 6 -27.57 3.91 0.80
N SER A 7 -27.18 3.40 -0.38
CA SER A 7 -25.84 2.86 -0.56
C SER A 7 -24.87 3.95 -0.12
N GLU A 8 -24.00 3.68 0.85
CA GLU A 8 -22.83 4.53 1.09
C GLU A 8 -22.25 4.88 -0.28
N ASP A 9 -22.22 6.17 -0.62
CA ASP A 9 -21.78 6.62 -1.93
C ASP A 9 -20.35 6.10 -2.12
N TYR A 10 -20.21 5.14 -3.03
CA TYR A 10 -18.91 4.60 -3.39
C TYR A 10 -18.12 5.72 -4.04
N ASP A 11 -17.19 6.29 -3.29
CA ASP A 11 -16.27 7.30 -3.77
C ASP A 11 -15.11 6.59 -4.49
N THR A 12 -15.12 6.72 -5.81
CA THR A 12 -14.10 6.08 -6.64
C THR A 12 -12.76 6.78 -6.52
N ASP A 13 -12.76 8.10 -6.33
CA ASP A 13 -11.53 8.90 -6.21
C ASP A 13 -10.82 8.55 -4.90
N ALA A 14 -11.57 8.41 -3.81
CA ALA A 14 -11.02 7.94 -2.53
C ALA A 14 -10.40 6.53 -2.61
N VAL A 15 -10.94 5.65 -3.45
CA VAL A 15 -10.36 4.31 -3.67
C VAL A 15 -9.09 4.39 -4.51
N VAL A 16 -9.05 5.26 -5.53
CA VAL A 16 -7.83 5.49 -6.33
C VAL A 16 -6.71 6.06 -5.45
N ASP A 17 -7.02 7.03 -4.59
CA ASP A 17 -6.06 7.60 -3.64
C ASP A 17 -5.54 6.54 -2.67
N LEU A 18 -6.42 5.70 -2.13
CA LEU A 18 -6.05 4.58 -1.26
C LEU A 18 -5.11 3.59 -1.96
N ILE A 19 -5.37 3.29 -3.24
CA ILE A 19 -4.51 2.42 -4.04
C ILE A 19 -3.12 3.05 -4.18
N HIS A 20 -3.03 4.36 -4.46
CA HIS A 20 -1.76 5.07 -4.59
C HIS A 20 -0.99 5.21 -3.27
N GLU A 21 -1.70 5.33 -2.14
CA GLU A 21 -1.08 5.31 -0.82
C GLU A 21 -0.40 3.96 -0.53
N VAL A 22 -1.06 2.86 -0.86
CA VAL A 22 -0.52 1.52 -0.59
C VAL A 22 0.54 1.09 -1.62
N PHE A 23 0.41 1.52 -2.88
CA PHE A 23 1.29 1.14 -4.00
C PHE A 23 1.80 2.35 -4.79
N PRO A 24 2.74 3.15 -4.24
CA PRO A 24 3.16 4.43 -4.82
C PRO A 24 4.00 4.31 -6.10
N ARG A 25 4.67 3.18 -6.35
CA ARG A 25 5.65 3.03 -7.46
C ARG A 25 5.22 2.11 -8.60
N SER A 26 4.31 1.16 -8.38
CA SER A 26 4.01 0.09 -9.36
C SER A 26 2.55 -0.37 -9.30
N THR A 27 1.60 0.54 -9.44
CA THR A 27 0.20 0.31 -9.03
C THR A 27 -0.55 -0.77 -9.80
N VAL A 28 -0.49 -0.80 -11.14
CA VAL A 28 -1.36 -1.70 -11.94
C VAL A 28 -0.83 -3.14 -11.94
N GLU A 29 0.45 -3.34 -12.18
CA GLU A 29 1.07 -4.66 -12.28
C GLU A 29 1.17 -5.35 -10.91
N VAL A 30 1.54 -4.62 -9.86
CA VAL A 30 1.58 -5.18 -8.50
C VAL A 30 0.18 -5.52 -8.00
N LEU A 31 -0.79 -4.63 -8.23
CA LEU A 31 -2.18 -4.91 -7.83
C LEU A 31 -2.75 -6.10 -8.61
N GLN A 32 -2.40 -6.26 -9.88
CA GLN A 32 -2.74 -7.45 -10.66
C GLN A 32 -2.12 -8.72 -10.08
N ARG A 33 -0.82 -8.71 -9.76
CA ARG A 33 -0.12 -9.86 -9.16
C ARG A 33 -0.72 -10.26 -7.82
N LEU A 34 -1.03 -9.29 -6.97
CA LEU A 34 -1.55 -9.52 -5.62
C LEU A 34 -3.01 -9.95 -5.58
N THR A 35 -3.82 -9.48 -6.53
CA THR A 35 -5.26 -9.79 -6.55
C THR A 35 -5.62 -10.95 -7.46
N GLY A 36 -4.76 -11.31 -8.42
CA GLY A 36 -5.06 -12.30 -9.47
C GLY A 36 -6.13 -11.85 -10.46
N VAL A 37 -6.58 -10.60 -10.38
CA VAL A 37 -7.66 -10.04 -11.20
C VAL A 37 -7.10 -9.67 -12.58
N PRO A 38 -7.84 -9.84 -13.68
CA PRO A 38 -7.36 -9.44 -15.00
C PRO A 38 -6.90 -7.98 -15.05
N LEU A 39 -5.76 -7.74 -15.72
CA LEU A 39 -5.12 -6.43 -15.84
C LEU A 39 -6.11 -5.33 -16.27
N ARG A 40 -7.00 -5.64 -17.22
CA ARG A 40 -8.04 -4.72 -17.69
C ARG A 40 -8.94 -4.21 -16.56
N SER A 41 -9.35 -5.07 -15.63
CA SER A 41 -10.21 -4.68 -14.51
C SER A 41 -9.42 -3.84 -13.50
N VAL A 42 -8.16 -4.23 -13.23
CA VAL A 42 -7.27 -3.48 -12.35
C VAL A 42 -7.00 -2.07 -12.89
N THR A 43 -6.70 -1.94 -14.18
CA THR A 43 -6.53 -0.64 -14.85
C THR A 43 -7.77 0.24 -14.71
N ARG A 44 -8.97 -0.34 -14.84
CA ARG A 44 -10.22 0.40 -14.67
C ARG A 44 -10.45 0.82 -13.22
N TRP A 45 -9.97 0.07 -12.23
CA TRP A 45 -10.01 0.51 -10.82
C TRP A 45 -9.06 1.68 -10.58
N VAL A 46 -7.81 1.58 -11.07
CA VAL A 46 -6.80 2.65 -10.91
C VAL A 46 -7.21 3.95 -11.61
N LYS A 47 -7.95 3.86 -12.71
CA LYS A 47 -8.50 5.04 -13.42
C LYS A 47 -9.84 5.55 -12.88
N GLY A 48 -10.40 4.87 -11.89
CA GLY A 48 -11.74 5.16 -11.39
C GLY A 48 -12.90 4.92 -12.37
N GLU A 49 -12.68 4.09 -13.39
CA GLU A 49 -13.67 3.73 -14.42
C GLU A 49 -14.56 2.54 -14.00
N SER A 50 -14.33 1.96 -12.83
CA SER A 50 -15.13 0.85 -12.28
C SER A 50 -14.98 0.73 -10.77
N ARG A 51 -15.99 0.10 -10.14
CA ARG A 51 -15.98 -0.18 -8.71
C ARG A 51 -15.08 -1.38 -8.38
N MET A 52 -14.25 -1.22 -7.36
CA MET A 52 -13.47 -2.30 -6.77
C MET A 52 -14.36 -3.13 -5.82
N PRO A 53 -14.17 -4.47 -5.75
CA PRO A 53 -14.84 -5.30 -4.76
C PRO A 53 -14.65 -4.76 -3.33
N PRO A 54 -15.72 -4.63 -2.52
CA PRO A 54 -15.65 -4.06 -1.17
C PRO A 54 -14.65 -4.80 -0.26
N THR A 55 -14.50 -6.11 -0.45
CA THR A 55 -13.53 -6.92 0.29
C THR A 55 -12.07 -6.54 -0.01
N LEU A 56 -11.76 -6.16 -1.26
CA LEU A 56 -10.44 -5.67 -1.63
C LEU A 56 -10.21 -4.26 -1.10
N VAL A 57 -11.22 -3.39 -1.14
CA VAL A 57 -11.16 -2.05 -0.53
C VAL A 57 -10.88 -2.16 0.98
N GLY A 58 -11.55 -3.08 1.68
CA GLY A 58 -11.30 -3.34 3.09
C GLY A 58 -9.85 -3.78 3.38
N LYS A 59 -9.29 -4.66 2.55
CA LYS A 59 -7.88 -5.09 2.67
C LYS A 59 -6.91 -3.94 2.43
N LEU A 60 -7.16 -3.09 1.42
CA LEU A 60 -6.33 -1.92 1.14
C LEU A 60 -6.36 -0.92 2.30
N ARG A 61 -7.53 -0.71 2.91
CA ARG A 61 -7.66 0.15 4.10
C ARG A 61 -6.83 -0.36 5.26
N GLU A 62 -6.87 -1.67 5.53
CA GLU A 62 -6.04 -2.26 6.59
C GLU A 62 -4.55 -2.16 6.26
N GLN A 63 -4.15 -2.39 5.00
CA GLN A 63 -2.76 -2.20 4.59
C GLN A 63 -2.28 -0.76 4.73
N ALA A 64 -3.11 0.22 4.35
CA ALA A 64 -2.79 1.64 4.54
C ALA A 64 -2.59 1.98 6.02
N LYS A 65 -3.49 1.49 6.89
CA LYS A 65 -3.36 1.63 8.34
C LYS A 65 -2.05 1.04 8.86
N LEU A 66 -1.73 -0.21 8.52
CA LEU A 66 -0.50 -0.88 8.94
C LEU A 66 0.76 -0.15 8.45
N ARG A 67 0.75 0.36 7.22
CA ARG A 67 1.85 1.18 6.68
C ARG A 67 2.06 2.46 7.47
N ARG A 68 0.98 3.14 7.85
CA ARG A 68 1.06 4.37 8.67
C ARG A 68 1.60 4.07 10.07
N GLU A 69 1.11 3.02 10.72
CA GLU A 69 1.58 2.58 12.03
C GLU A 69 3.07 2.24 12.00
N PHE A 70 3.50 1.42 11.05
CA PHE A 70 4.90 1.04 10.89
C PHE A 70 5.79 2.23 10.55
N SER A 71 5.34 3.14 9.67
CA SER A 71 6.11 4.36 9.34
C SER A 71 6.27 5.28 10.54
N ALA A 72 5.23 5.42 11.37
CA ALA A 72 5.30 6.20 12.61
C ALA A 72 6.27 5.58 13.61
N GLU A 73 6.26 4.25 13.75
CA GLU A 73 7.20 3.52 14.61
C GLU A 73 8.66 3.72 14.17
N ILE A 74 8.95 3.61 12.87
CA ILE A 74 10.29 3.89 12.31
C ILE A 74 10.70 5.34 12.59
N GLN A 75 9.79 6.30 12.36
CA GLN A 75 10.10 7.72 12.59
C GLN A 75 10.40 8.01 14.07
N ASN A 76 9.64 7.40 14.99
CA ASN A 76 9.88 7.51 16.42
C ASN A 76 11.24 6.92 16.80
N LEU A 77 11.59 5.75 16.27
CA LEU A 77 12.88 5.10 16.51
C LEU A 77 14.05 5.95 15.98
N VAL A 78 13.91 6.51 14.78
CA VAL A 78 14.91 7.41 14.20
C VAL A 78 15.06 8.70 15.01
N ALA A 79 13.96 9.23 15.55
CA ALA A 79 13.97 10.42 16.39
C ALA A 79 14.62 10.15 17.76
N GLU A 80 14.33 9.00 18.38
CA GLU A 80 14.91 8.58 19.66
C GLU A 80 16.44 8.50 19.61
N TYR A 81 16.98 8.03 18.48
CA TYR A 81 18.42 7.87 18.28
C TYR A 81 19.06 8.95 17.40
N ALA A 82 18.42 10.12 17.27
CA ALA A 82 18.94 11.19 16.44
C ALA A 82 20.31 11.70 16.92
N ASP A 83 20.57 11.69 18.23
CA ASP A 83 21.84 12.20 18.77
C ASP A 83 22.89 11.10 18.98
N ASP A 84 22.55 9.83 18.72
CA ASP A 84 23.47 8.70 18.74
C ASP A 84 23.95 8.37 17.31
N GLY A 85 25.13 8.89 16.96
CA GLY A 85 25.73 8.69 15.64
C GLY A 85 25.98 7.22 15.28
N ALA A 86 26.22 6.34 16.25
CA ALA A 86 26.44 4.91 16.00
C ALA A 86 25.11 4.21 15.72
N MET A 87 24.09 4.48 16.53
CA MET A 87 22.76 3.90 16.32
C MET A 87 22.11 4.39 15.01
N ARG A 88 22.31 5.66 14.64
CA ARG A 88 21.88 6.17 13.32
C ARG A 88 22.51 5.42 12.16
N ALA A 89 23.80 5.04 12.26
CA ALA A 89 24.48 4.28 11.22
C ALA A 89 23.93 2.84 11.11
N VAL A 90 23.64 2.19 12.25
CA VAL A 90 23.02 0.86 12.30
C VAL A 90 21.61 0.89 11.69
N LEU A 91 20.76 1.84 12.09
CA LEU A 91 19.42 2.01 11.54
C LEU A 91 19.45 2.27 10.03
N ARG A 92 20.38 3.11 9.55
CA ARG A 92 20.56 3.36 8.12
C ARG A 92 20.96 2.08 7.36
N SER A 93 21.86 1.28 7.91
CA SER A 93 22.28 0.01 7.32
C SER A 93 21.11 -0.97 7.23
N ALA A 94 20.35 -1.14 8.32
CA ALA A 94 19.20 -2.03 8.37
C ALA A 94 18.09 -1.63 7.37
N LEU A 95 17.82 -0.32 7.24
CA LEU A 95 16.85 0.18 6.26
C LEU A 95 17.30 -0.05 4.82
N LEU A 96 18.60 0.09 4.52
CA LEU A 96 19.15 -0.19 3.19
C LEU A 96 19.11 -1.69 2.87
N GLU A 97 19.40 -2.54 3.84
CA GLU A 97 19.32 -3.99 3.69
C GLU A 97 17.87 -4.45 3.46
N ALA A 98 16.91 -3.94 4.24
CA ALA A 98 15.50 -4.21 4.05
C ALA A 98 14.97 -3.73 2.68
N ALA A 99 15.39 -2.54 2.24
CA ALA A 99 15.03 -2.02 0.92
C ALA A 99 15.61 -2.86 -0.23
N ASN A 100 16.78 -3.48 -0.03
CA ASN A 100 17.40 -4.38 -1.00
C ASN A 100 16.82 -5.80 -0.95
N ALA A 101 16.23 -6.23 0.16
CA ALA A 101 15.57 -7.53 0.26
C ALA A 101 14.36 -7.62 -0.69
N ASP A 102 13.62 -6.54 -0.88
CA ASP A 102 12.55 -6.47 -1.90
C ASP A 102 13.10 -6.57 -3.33
N ALA A 103 14.27 -5.99 -3.61
CA ALA A 103 14.93 -6.11 -4.91
C ALA A 103 15.42 -7.54 -5.19
N ILE A 104 15.75 -8.31 -4.14
CA ILE A 104 16.11 -9.73 -4.26
C ILE A 104 14.88 -10.57 -4.59
N LEU A 105 13.75 -10.32 -3.92
CA LEU A 105 12.48 -11.03 -4.23
C LEU A 105 11.98 -10.74 -5.65
N GLU A 106 12.19 -9.53 -6.17
CA GLU A 106 11.86 -9.19 -7.57
C GLU A 106 12.84 -9.82 -8.58
N ALA A 107 14.11 -10.00 -8.21
CA ALA A 107 15.13 -10.58 -9.08
C ALA A 107 15.07 -12.12 -9.15
N GLU A 108 14.55 -12.80 -8.12
CA GLU A 108 14.37 -14.26 -8.10
C GLU A 108 13.15 -14.73 -8.94
N GLU A 109 12.26 -13.83 -9.34
CA GLU A 109 11.09 -14.11 -10.20
C GLU A 109 11.35 -13.92 -11.71
N LEU A 110 12.58 -13.61 -12.15
CA LEU A 110 13.01 -13.46 -13.55
C LEU A 110 13.93 -14.60 -14.03
#